data_AF-I4DPF0-F1
#
_entry.id   AF-I4DPF0-F1
#
_cell.length_a   1.000
_cell.length_b   1.000
_cell.length_c   1.000
_cell.angle_alpha   90.00
_cell.angle_beta   90.00
_cell.angle_gamma   90.00
#
_symmetry.space_group_name_H-M   'P 1'
#
loop_
_entity.id
_entity.type
_entity.pdbx_description
1 polymer ?
#
loop_
_entity_poly.entity_id
_entity_poly.type
_entity_poly.pdbx_seq_one_letter_code
_entity_poly.pdbx_strand_id
1 'polypeptide(L)'
;LARDPNFKWCVECSSGFFVHPKQKKLRCPECRSVSCASCRKPWSSNHEGLTCEQYTKWLEDNDPERSVAAVQQHLKENGLECPRCHFKYSLSRGGCMHFTCTQCKYEFCYGCGKPFMMGARCGLSEYCAKLGLHAHHPRNCLFYLRDKEPHELQTLLQMNNVTYETEPGPGSTGRCPVQLQRETPTGLVDGACGSESSPNNAGLCKMHYVEYLAGLARALDPIPIMDVSELVAELRRRALPLPERGPWDTDPIYAGMCAEIVREKIPLD
;
A
#
# COMPACT_ATOMS: atom_id res chain seq x y z
N LEU A 1 11.41 2.76 52.89
CA LEU A 1 11.38 1.50 52.12
C LEU A 1 11.38 1.76 50.61
N ALA A 2 10.42 2.48 50.02
CA ALA A 2 10.35 2.75 48.56
C ALA A 2 11.44 3.70 47.98
N ARG A 3 12.43 4.13 48.78
CA ARG A 3 13.53 5.02 48.36
C ARG A 3 14.88 4.30 48.24
N ASP A 4 14.92 2.99 48.49
CA ASP A 4 16.14 2.20 48.32
C ASP A 4 16.41 1.98 46.82
N PRO A 5 17.61 2.28 46.30
CA PRO A 5 17.94 2.13 44.88
C PRO A 5 17.81 0.68 44.36
N ASN A 6 17.89 -0.30 45.28
CA ASN A 6 17.76 -1.72 45.01
C ASN A 6 16.32 -2.22 45.12
N PHE A 7 15.37 -1.37 45.54
CA PHE A 7 13.96 -1.70 45.53
C PHE A 7 13.35 -1.37 44.15
N LYS A 8 12.68 -2.34 43.52
CA LYS A 8 12.05 -2.20 42.21
C LYS A 8 10.60 -2.65 42.23
N TRP A 9 9.78 -2.03 41.40
CA TRP A 9 8.39 -2.41 41.16
C TRP A 9 8.28 -3.27 39.90
N CYS A 10 7.52 -4.35 39.97
CA CYS A 10 7.12 -5.12 38.79
C CYS A 10 6.24 -4.25 37.88
N VAL A 11 6.45 -4.32 36.56
CA VAL A 11 5.61 -3.61 35.58
C VAL A 11 4.28 -4.32 35.31
N GLU A 12 4.22 -5.64 35.53
CA GLU A 12 3.04 -6.46 35.22
C GLU A 12 2.04 -6.52 36.37
N CYS A 13 2.53 -6.85 37.58
CA CYS A 13 1.66 -7.10 38.74
C CYS A 13 1.80 -6.05 39.84
N SER A 14 2.61 -5.01 39.62
CA SER A 14 2.87 -3.93 40.59
C SER A 14 3.41 -4.36 41.96
N SER A 15 3.91 -5.60 42.10
CA SER A 15 4.57 -6.06 43.34
C SER A 15 5.98 -5.49 43.46
N GLY A 16 6.36 -5.07 44.67
CA GLY A 16 7.69 -4.52 44.98
C GLY A 16 8.65 -5.59 45.50
N PHE A 17 9.91 -5.58 45.06
CA PHE A 17 10.93 -6.54 45.47
C PHE A 17 12.34 -5.94 45.41
N PHE A 18 13.28 -6.54 46.14
CA PHE A 18 14.69 -6.13 46.15
C PHE A 18 15.49 -6.85 45.06
N VAL A 19 16.41 -6.14 44.43
CA VAL A 19 17.25 -6.65 43.33
C VAL A 19 18.72 -6.38 43.61
N HIS A 20 19.59 -7.25 43.12
CA HIS A 20 21.02 -7.04 43.28
C HIS A 20 21.51 -5.89 42.38
N PRO A 21 22.38 -4.97 42.83
CA PRO A 21 22.79 -3.78 42.07
C PRO A 21 23.34 -4.03 40.66
N LYS A 22 23.91 -5.22 40.42
CA LYS A 22 24.54 -5.61 39.13
C LYS A 22 23.61 -6.39 38.20
N GLN A 23 22.38 -6.65 38.61
CA GLN A 23 21.48 -7.53 37.89
C GLN A 23 20.74 -6.75 36.79
N LYS A 24 21.06 -7.03 35.51
CA LYS A 24 20.35 -6.44 34.37
C LYS A 24 18.98 -7.08 34.12
N LYS A 25 18.86 -8.38 34.36
CA LYS A 25 17.64 -9.19 34.11
C LYS A 25 16.90 -9.44 35.43
N LEU A 26 15.78 -8.78 35.62
CA LEU A 26 14.95 -8.88 36.82
C LEU A 26 13.84 -9.91 36.61
N ARG A 27 13.64 -10.80 37.58
CA ARG A 27 12.50 -11.71 37.63
C ARG A 27 11.62 -11.33 38.82
N CYS A 28 10.35 -11.02 38.56
CA CYS A 28 9.40 -10.75 39.63
C CYS A 28 9.17 -12.01 40.47
N PRO A 29 9.28 -11.97 41.81
CA PRO A 29 8.99 -13.13 42.66
C PRO A 29 7.52 -13.59 42.60
N GLU A 30 6.59 -12.64 42.39
CA GLU A 30 5.15 -12.92 42.42
C GLU A 30 4.63 -13.48 41.10
N CYS A 31 4.74 -12.71 40.01
CA CYS A 31 4.20 -13.12 38.70
C CYS A 31 5.22 -13.80 37.78
N ARG A 32 6.50 -13.91 38.20
CA ARG A 32 7.61 -14.50 37.44
C ARG A 32 7.93 -13.82 36.10
N SER A 33 7.29 -12.70 35.77
CA SER A 33 7.64 -11.88 34.61
C SER A 33 9.09 -11.42 34.67
N VAL A 34 9.70 -11.30 33.49
CA VAL A 34 11.12 -10.96 33.37
C VAL A 34 11.25 -9.64 32.63
N SER A 35 11.98 -8.69 33.21
CA SER A 35 12.14 -7.34 32.67
C SER A 35 13.57 -6.82 32.84
N CYS A 36 13.93 -5.81 32.07
CA CYS A 36 15.21 -5.11 32.20
C CYS A 36 15.23 -4.18 33.42
N ALA A 37 16.31 -4.21 34.20
CA ALA A 37 16.47 -3.36 35.38
C ALA A 37 16.57 -1.86 35.07
N SER A 38 17.01 -1.52 33.86
CA SER A 38 17.25 -0.14 33.43
C SER A 38 16.09 0.42 32.62
N CYS A 39 15.72 -0.20 31.49
CA CYS A 39 14.65 0.31 30.63
C CYS A 39 13.25 -0.21 31.01
N ARG A 40 13.15 -1.15 31.95
CA ARG A 40 11.90 -1.77 32.43
C ARG A 40 11.04 -2.50 31.39
N LYS A 41 11.48 -2.60 30.13
CA LYS A 41 10.81 -3.40 29.10
C LYS A 41 10.90 -4.91 29.42
N PRO A 42 9.93 -5.73 28.96
CA PRO A 42 10.01 -7.19 29.04
C PRO A 42 11.33 -7.71 28.45
N TRP A 43 11.96 -8.68 29.12
CA TRP A 43 13.25 -9.21 28.68
C TRP A 43 13.07 -10.28 27.61
N SER A 44 13.65 -10.08 26.43
CA SER A 44 13.78 -11.13 25.39
C SER A 44 15.25 -11.54 25.18
N SER A 45 15.48 -12.65 24.48
CA SER A 45 16.84 -13.11 24.10
C SER A 45 17.60 -12.06 23.30
N ASN A 46 16.89 -11.23 22.53
CA ASN A 46 17.49 -10.20 21.68
C ASN A 46 17.91 -8.95 22.48
N HIS A 47 17.49 -8.82 23.75
CA HIS A 47 18.04 -7.80 24.65
C HIS A 47 19.44 -8.22 25.18
N GLU A 48 19.76 -9.52 25.13
CA GLU A 48 21.06 -10.03 25.59
C GLU A 48 22.18 -9.45 24.68
N GLY A 49 23.19 -8.83 25.29
CA GLY A 49 24.30 -8.21 24.55
C GLY A 49 24.01 -6.84 23.93
N LEU A 50 22.77 -6.34 23.98
CA LEU A 50 22.42 -4.98 23.54
C LEU A 50 22.37 -3.97 24.68
N THR A 51 22.66 -2.70 24.37
CA THR A 51 22.29 -1.56 25.24
C THR A 51 20.78 -1.33 25.21
N CYS A 52 20.25 -0.60 26.20
CA CYS A 52 18.83 -0.29 26.25
C CYS A 52 18.39 0.61 25.08
N GLU A 53 19.24 1.52 24.61
CA GLU A 53 18.96 2.31 23.41
C GLU A 53 18.93 1.41 22.15
N GLN A 54 19.93 0.53 21.96
CA GLN A 54 19.97 -0.40 20.83
C GLN A 54 18.78 -1.35 20.82
N TYR A 55 18.37 -1.87 21.98
CA TYR A 55 17.21 -2.74 22.08
C TYR A 55 15.90 -1.98 21.83
N THR A 56 15.81 -0.72 22.23
CA THR A 56 14.64 0.12 21.93
C THR A 56 14.52 0.38 20.43
N LYS A 57 15.63 0.74 19.79
CA LYS A 57 15.68 0.88 18.32
C LYS A 57 15.36 -0.44 17.61
N TRP A 58 15.90 -1.56 18.10
CA TRP A 58 15.57 -2.88 17.56
C TRP A 58 14.07 -3.19 17.69
N LEU A 59 13.45 -2.87 18.82
CA LEU A 59 11.99 -3.03 19.01
C LEU A 59 11.17 -2.14 18.06
N GLU A 60 11.61 -0.91 17.78
CA GLU A 60 10.97 -0.02 16.81
C GLU A 60 11.14 -0.51 15.37
N ASP A 61 12.33 -0.97 15.02
CA ASP A 61 12.64 -1.52 13.69
C ASP A 61 11.96 -2.88 13.45
N ASN A 62 11.67 -3.63 14.51
CA ASN A 62 11.05 -4.96 14.48
C ASN A 62 9.65 -4.96 15.14
N ASP A 63 9.00 -3.79 15.20
CA ASP A 63 7.70 -3.63 15.83
C ASP A 63 6.64 -4.45 15.07
N PRO A 64 6.05 -5.49 15.67
CA PRO A 64 5.01 -6.29 15.05
C PRO A 64 3.76 -5.48 14.67
N GLU A 65 3.53 -4.30 15.26
CA GLU A 65 2.41 -3.43 14.91
C GLU A 65 2.64 -2.66 13.60
N ARG A 66 3.88 -2.57 13.11
CA ARG A 66 4.23 -1.75 11.94
C ARG A 66 3.57 -2.25 10.65
N SER A 67 3.44 -3.55 10.41
CA SER A 67 2.94 -4.06 9.12
C SER A 67 1.44 -3.91 8.93
N VAL A 68 0.62 -4.13 9.97
CA VAL A 68 -0.85 -3.99 9.89
C VAL A 68 -1.29 -2.56 10.14
N ALA A 69 -0.68 -1.83 11.08
CA ALA A 69 -0.99 -0.43 11.30
C ALA A 69 -0.56 0.41 10.08
N ALA A 70 0.60 0.17 9.47
CA ALA A 70 1.01 0.92 8.27
C ALA A 70 0.12 0.62 7.06
N VAL A 71 -0.30 -0.63 6.82
CA VAL A 71 -1.23 -0.93 5.71
C VAL A 71 -2.62 -0.36 5.97
N GLN A 72 -3.16 -0.49 7.19
CA GLN A 72 -4.47 0.09 7.53
C GLN A 72 -4.45 1.61 7.57
N GLN A 73 -3.38 2.21 8.09
CA GLN A 73 -3.17 3.65 8.09
C GLN A 73 -2.96 4.17 6.67
N HIS A 74 -2.18 3.48 5.84
CA HIS A 74 -2.05 3.81 4.42
C HIS A 74 -3.41 3.78 3.70
N LEU A 75 -4.24 2.75 3.91
CA LEU A 75 -5.59 2.69 3.31
C LEU A 75 -6.52 3.78 3.84
N LYS A 76 -6.38 4.18 5.11
CA LYS A 76 -7.18 5.24 5.75
C LYS A 76 -6.73 6.65 5.37
N GLU A 77 -5.42 6.88 5.25
CA GLU A 77 -4.79 8.15 4.87
C GLU A 77 -4.93 8.39 3.35
N ASN A 78 -4.88 7.33 2.54
CA ASN A 78 -5.22 7.36 1.12
C ASN A 78 -6.73 7.16 0.88
N GLY A 79 -7.55 7.55 1.86
CA GLY A 79 -9.00 7.59 1.71
C GLY A 79 -9.40 8.37 0.46
N LEU A 80 -10.50 7.96 -0.16
CA LEU A 80 -10.94 8.54 -1.41
C LEU A 80 -11.45 9.96 -1.18
N GLU A 81 -10.88 10.94 -1.87
CA GLU A 81 -11.33 12.33 -1.86
C GLU A 81 -11.98 12.70 -3.19
N CYS A 82 -13.14 13.35 -3.15
CA CYS A 82 -13.74 13.89 -4.37
C CYS A 82 -12.92 15.08 -4.89
N PRO A 83 -12.36 15.04 -6.11
CA PRO A 83 -11.53 16.13 -6.65
C PRO A 83 -12.33 17.40 -6.98
N ARG A 84 -13.67 17.35 -6.93
CA ARG A 84 -14.54 18.51 -7.16
C ARG A 84 -14.95 19.21 -5.87
N CYS A 85 -15.38 18.46 -4.86
CA CYS A 85 -15.92 19.05 -3.62
C CYS A 85 -15.11 18.71 -2.36
N HIS A 86 -14.01 17.99 -2.49
CA HIS A 86 -13.08 17.61 -1.42
C HIS A 86 -13.71 16.80 -0.27
N PHE A 87 -14.89 16.23 -0.50
CA PHE A 87 -15.51 15.32 0.47
C PHE A 87 -14.69 14.01 0.53
N LYS A 88 -14.30 13.62 1.75
CA LYS A 88 -13.50 12.43 2.02
C LYS A 88 -14.38 11.21 2.36
N TYR A 89 -14.05 10.08 1.78
CA TYR A 89 -14.65 8.78 2.02
C TYR A 89 -13.65 7.88 2.74
N SER A 90 -14.13 7.13 3.74
CA SER A 90 -13.30 6.32 4.63
C SER A 90 -13.09 4.87 4.17
N LEU A 91 -13.71 4.44 3.06
CA LEU A 91 -13.73 3.05 2.62
C LEU A 91 -13.44 2.93 1.13
N SER A 92 -12.69 1.89 0.76
CA SER A 92 -12.48 1.53 -0.63
C SER A 92 -13.75 0.89 -1.21
N ARG A 93 -14.06 1.23 -2.47
CA ARG A 93 -15.11 0.56 -3.25
C ARG A 93 -14.44 -0.51 -4.09
N GLY A 94 -14.73 -1.77 -3.77
CA GLY A 94 -14.13 -2.92 -4.46
C GLY A 94 -14.43 -2.93 -5.97
N GLY A 95 -13.41 -3.25 -6.77
CA GLY A 95 -13.52 -3.70 -8.17
C GLY A 95 -13.76 -2.65 -9.26
N CYS A 96 -14.57 -1.62 -9.01
CA CYS A 96 -14.92 -0.62 -10.03
C CYS A 96 -14.18 0.71 -9.84
N MET A 97 -13.38 1.14 -10.83
CA MET A 97 -12.64 2.42 -10.77
C MET A 97 -13.53 3.66 -10.87
N HIS A 98 -14.74 3.51 -11.41
CA HIS A 98 -15.70 4.61 -11.56
C HIS A 98 -16.37 4.92 -10.21
N PHE A 99 -16.30 6.18 -9.81
CA PHE A 99 -16.89 6.65 -8.57
C PHE A 99 -17.76 7.89 -8.80
N THR A 100 -19.02 7.82 -8.36
CA THR A 100 -19.93 8.97 -8.32
C THR A 100 -19.95 9.55 -6.91
N CYS A 101 -19.55 10.82 -6.77
CA CYS A 101 -19.59 11.53 -5.49
C CYS A 101 -21.04 11.71 -5.02
N THR A 102 -21.34 11.26 -3.81
CA THR A 102 -22.66 11.39 -3.20
C THR A 102 -23.08 12.84 -2.96
N GLN A 103 -22.12 13.74 -2.69
CA GLN A 103 -22.35 15.15 -2.37
C GLN A 103 -22.58 16.02 -3.61
N CYS A 104 -21.72 15.91 -4.64
CA CYS A 104 -21.75 16.80 -5.81
C CYS A 104 -22.05 16.09 -7.14
N LYS A 105 -22.30 14.78 -7.12
CA LYS A 105 -22.57 13.92 -8.29
C LYS A 105 -21.46 13.90 -9.34
N TYR A 106 -20.27 14.38 -9.02
CA TYR A 106 -19.12 14.27 -9.92
C TYR A 106 -18.70 12.81 -10.08
N GLU A 107 -18.53 12.39 -11.33
CA GLU A 107 -18.11 11.05 -11.72
C GLU A 107 -16.62 11.08 -12.09
N PHE A 108 -15.82 10.26 -11.41
CA PHE A 108 -14.36 10.29 -11.55
C PHE A 108 -13.73 8.94 -11.26
N CYS A 109 -12.50 8.76 -11.73
CA CYS A 109 -11.69 7.61 -11.38
C CYS A 109 -11.13 7.77 -9.97
N TYR A 110 -11.44 6.86 -9.05
CA TYR A 110 -10.90 6.97 -7.69
C TYR A 110 -9.38 6.78 -7.63
N GLY A 111 -8.78 6.12 -8.63
CA GLY A 111 -7.33 5.87 -8.69
C GLY A 111 -6.49 7.07 -9.17
N CYS A 112 -7.04 7.98 -9.99
CA CYS A 112 -6.30 9.14 -10.52
C CYS A 112 -7.07 10.47 -10.49
N GLY A 113 -8.30 10.51 -10.00
CA GLY A 113 -9.13 11.72 -9.94
C GLY A 113 -9.68 12.21 -11.28
N LYS A 114 -9.29 11.60 -12.41
CA LYS A 114 -9.71 12.06 -13.75
C LYS A 114 -11.22 11.86 -13.96
N PRO A 115 -11.91 12.80 -14.64
CA PRO A 115 -13.34 12.75 -14.88
C PRO A 115 -13.72 11.53 -15.73
N PHE A 116 -14.86 10.92 -15.40
CA PHE A 116 -15.61 10.13 -16.36
C PHE A 116 -16.51 11.03 -17.20
N MET A 117 -16.60 10.74 -18.50
CA MET A 117 -17.45 11.46 -19.44
C MET A 117 -17.96 10.55 -20.54
N MET A 118 -19.06 10.96 -21.17
CA MET A 118 -19.59 10.27 -22.34
C MET A 118 -18.67 10.47 -23.54
N GLY A 119 -18.47 9.41 -24.34
CA GLY A 119 -17.71 9.45 -25.59
C GLY A 119 -18.00 10.66 -26.47
N ALA A 120 -19.27 10.94 -26.71
CA ALA A 120 -19.73 12.08 -27.52
C ALA A 120 -19.28 13.46 -26.99
N ARG A 121 -18.85 13.57 -25.73
CA ARG A 121 -18.34 14.80 -25.11
C ARG A 121 -16.83 14.76 -24.89
N CYS A 122 -16.16 13.68 -25.27
CA CYS A 122 -14.72 13.56 -25.15
C CYS A 122 -14.04 14.18 -26.37
N GLY A 123 -13.24 15.21 -26.14
CA GLY A 123 -12.51 15.94 -27.18
C GLY A 123 -11.13 15.36 -27.51
N LEU A 124 -10.75 14.20 -26.97
CA LEU A 124 -9.38 13.70 -27.14
C LEU A 124 -9.14 13.06 -28.51
N SER A 125 -10.07 12.25 -29.01
CA SER A 125 -9.95 11.57 -30.31
C SER A 125 -11.31 11.18 -30.88
N GLU A 126 -11.39 11.00 -32.20
CA GLU A 126 -12.59 10.47 -32.87
C GLU A 126 -12.97 9.06 -32.39
N TYR A 127 -11.98 8.29 -31.92
CA TYR A 127 -12.23 6.97 -31.33
C TYR A 127 -13.05 7.10 -30.04
N CYS A 128 -12.75 8.10 -29.21
CA CYS A 128 -13.48 8.34 -27.97
C CYS A 128 -14.98 8.60 -28.21
N ALA A 129 -15.34 9.25 -29.33
CA ALA A 129 -16.74 9.52 -29.68
C ALA A 129 -17.59 8.24 -29.82
N LYS A 130 -16.95 7.09 -30.10
CA LYS A 130 -17.61 5.77 -30.22
C LYS A 130 -17.68 5.01 -28.89
N LEU A 131 -17.01 5.50 -27.85
CA LEU A 131 -17.01 4.88 -26.53
C LEU A 131 -18.24 5.34 -25.72
N GLY A 132 -18.64 4.51 -24.74
CA GLY A 132 -19.62 4.90 -23.74
C GLY A 132 -19.03 5.85 -22.69
N LEU A 133 -19.50 5.69 -21.46
CA LEU A 133 -18.91 6.35 -20.30
C LEU A 133 -17.46 5.84 -20.12
N HIS A 134 -16.48 6.74 -20.18
CA HIS A 134 -15.06 6.39 -20.03
C HIS A 134 -14.26 7.54 -19.39
N ALA A 135 -13.03 7.26 -19.00
CA ALA A 135 -12.07 8.23 -18.48
C ALA A 135 -10.70 8.01 -19.15
N HIS A 136 -9.88 9.07 -19.15
CA HIS A 136 -8.49 9.01 -19.59
C HIS A 136 -7.58 8.92 -18.37
N HIS A 137 -6.90 7.79 -18.23
CA HIS A 137 -6.05 7.50 -17.09
C HIS A 137 -4.57 7.74 -17.45
N PRO A 138 -3.76 8.31 -16.54
CA PRO A 138 -2.31 8.26 -16.69
C PRO A 138 -1.81 6.83 -16.47
N ARG A 139 -0.63 6.50 -17.00
CA ARG A 139 -0.08 5.12 -16.99
C ARG A 139 0.19 4.57 -15.58
N ASN A 140 0.45 5.44 -14.60
CA ASN A 140 0.61 5.11 -13.18
C ASN A 140 -0.73 4.99 -12.41
N CYS A 141 -1.87 5.07 -13.10
CA CYS A 141 -3.18 4.91 -12.47
C CYS A 141 -3.43 3.45 -12.08
N LEU A 142 -4.09 3.24 -10.93
CA LEU A 142 -4.60 1.93 -10.50
C LEU A 142 -5.43 1.22 -11.59
N PHE A 143 -6.10 1.95 -12.48
CA PHE A 143 -6.83 1.36 -13.61
C PHE A 143 -5.96 0.43 -14.46
N TYR A 144 -4.69 0.79 -14.68
CA TYR A 144 -3.70 -0.03 -15.40
C TYR A 144 -2.88 -0.89 -14.44
N LEU A 145 -2.40 -0.31 -13.34
CA LEU A 145 -1.51 -1.04 -12.41
C LEU A 145 -2.20 -2.23 -11.74
N ARG A 146 -3.54 -2.26 -11.66
CA ARG A 146 -4.28 -3.40 -11.10
C ARG A 146 -4.17 -4.69 -11.92
N ASP A 147 -3.79 -4.58 -13.19
CA ASP A 147 -3.63 -5.73 -14.09
C ASP A 147 -2.20 -6.32 -14.03
N LYS A 148 -1.30 -5.66 -13.28
CA LYS A 148 0.07 -6.16 -13.03
C LYS A 148 0.06 -7.27 -11.99
N GLU A 149 1.05 -8.16 -12.11
CA GLU A 149 1.34 -9.12 -11.07
C GLU A 149 2.08 -8.45 -9.90
N PRO A 150 1.90 -8.93 -8.65
CA PRO A 150 2.54 -8.33 -7.48
C PRO A 150 4.05 -8.13 -7.62
N HIS A 151 4.75 -9.12 -8.19
CA HIS A 151 6.21 -9.08 -8.35
C HIS A 151 6.69 -7.98 -9.34
N GLU A 152 5.88 -7.63 -10.35
CA GLU A 152 6.21 -6.52 -11.26
C GLU A 152 6.16 -5.18 -10.51
N LEU A 153 5.10 -4.95 -9.73
CA LEU A 153 4.97 -3.74 -8.92
C LEU A 153 6.03 -3.67 -7.82
N GLN A 154 6.34 -4.80 -7.17
CA GLN A 154 7.44 -4.89 -6.21
C GLN A 154 8.78 -4.53 -6.85
N THR A 155 9.04 -5.00 -8.08
CA THR A 155 10.26 -4.64 -8.83
C THR A 155 10.33 -3.13 -9.04
N LEU A 156 9.22 -2.50 -9.48
CA LEU A 156 9.16 -1.04 -9.66
C LEU A 156 9.44 -0.29 -8.35
N LEU A 157 8.86 -0.75 -7.24
CA LEU A 157 9.09 -0.15 -5.91
C LEU A 157 10.54 -0.31 -5.46
N GLN A 158 11.13 -1.51 -5.62
CA GLN A 158 12.54 -1.78 -5.31
C GLN A 158 13.49 -0.90 -6.11
N MET A 159 13.27 -0.77 -7.43
CA MET A 159 14.07 0.09 -8.31
C MET A 159 14.08 1.56 -7.87
N ASN A 160 13.04 1.99 -7.15
CA ASN A 160 12.87 3.35 -6.66
C ASN A 160 13.08 3.47 -5.14
N ASN A 161 13.62 2.44 -4.48
CA ASN A 161 13.85 2.39 -3.03
C ASN A 161 12.60 2.66 -2.17
N VAL A 162 11.42 2.28 -2.67
CA VAL A 162 10.16 2.37 -1.92
C VAL A 162 9.93 1.06 -1.17
N THR A 163 9.85 1.14 0.15
CA THR A 163 9.56 -0.01 1.02
C THR A 163 8.10 -0.44 0.92
N TYR A 164 7.86 -1.75 1.01
CA TYR A 164 6.53 -2.34 1.02
C TYR A 164 6.52 -3.59 1.92
N GLU A 165 5.32 -4.03 2.28
CA GLU A 165 5.11 -5.15 3.20
C GLU A 165 4.87 -6.44 2.43
N THR A 166 5.40 -7.57 2.90
CA THR A 166 5.13 -8.92 2.38
C THR A 166 4.62 -9.86 3.45
N GLU A 167 5.00 -9.62 4.70
CA GLU A 167 4.64 -10.49 5.81
C GLU A 167 3.27 -10.12 6.40
N PRO A 168 2.41 -11.10 6.71
CA PRO A 168 1.16 -10.84 7.40
C PRO A 168 1.46 -10.29 8.80
N GLY A 169 0.70 -9.29 9.25
CA GLY A 169 0.84 -8.83 10.63
C GLY A 169 0.25 -9.81 11.66
N PRO A 170 0.53 -9.56 12.95
CA PRO A 170 0.10 -10.40 14.04
C PRO A 170 -1.42 -10.51 14.09
N GLY A 171 -1.94 -11.73 14.23
CA GLY A 171 -3.39 -12.00 14.25
C GLY A 171 -4.03 -12.18 12.87
N SER A 172 -3.25 -12.26 11.80
CA SER A 172 -3.78 -12.64 10.48
C SER A 172 -4.50 -13.99 10.53
N THR A 173 -5.73 -14.01 10.03
CA THR A 173 -6.60 -15.19 10.01
C THR A 173 -6.53 -15.96 8.69
N GLY A 174 -5.59 -15.61 7.80
CA GLY A 174 -5.55 -16.12 6.43
C GLY A 174 -6.65 -15.53 5.52
N ARG A 175 -7.37 -14.51 6.01
CA ARG A 175 -8.48 -13.84 5.32
C ARG A 175 -8.18 -12.35 5.22
N CYS A 176 -8.45 -11.77 4.05
CA CYS A 176 -8.18 -10.37 3.76
C CYS A 176 -9.02 -9.43 4.65
N PRO A 177 -8.38 -8.57 5.47
CA PRO A 177 -9.06 -7.74 6.47
C PRO A 177 -9.58 -6.39 5.92
N VAL A 178 -9.35 -6.10 4.63
CA VAL A 178 -9.72 -4.81 4.01
C VAL A 178 -11.22 -4.57 4.14
N GLN A 179 -11.59 -3.42 4.69
CA GLN A 179 -12.98 -3.00 4.84
C GLN A 179 -13.48 -2.43 3.52
N LEU A 180 -14.59 -2.98 3.03
CA LEU A 180 -15.24 -2.58 1.79
C LEU A 180 -16.64 -2.08 2.08
N GLN A 181 -17.07 -1.07 1.34
CA GLN A 181 -18.47 -0.68 1.29
C GLN A 181 -19.14 -1.34 0.08
N ARG A 182 -20.12 -2.21 0.33
CA ARG A 182 -20.88 -2.94 -0.70
C ARG A 182 -22.25 -2.32 -0.88
N GLU A 183 -22.70 -2.22 -2.13
CA GLU A 183 -24.06 -1.83 -2.44
C GLU A 183 -25.00 -3.03 -2.30
N THR A 184 -26.08 -2.86 -1.56
CA THR A 184 -27.17 -3.83 -1.39
C THR A 184 -28.50 -3.16 -1.78
N PRO A 185 -29.57 -3.93 -2.04
CA PRO A 185 -30.89 -3.35 -2.33
C PRO A 185 -31.42 -2.43 -1.22
N THR A 186 -30.93 -2.58 0.02
CA THR A 186 -31.33 -1.78 1.19
C THR A 186 -30.39 -0.62 1.48
N GLY A 187 -29.31 -0.44 0.71
CA GLY A 187 -28.36 0.66 0.87
C GLY A 187 -26.91 0.21 0.84
N LEU A 188 -26.05 0.94 1.55
CA LEU A 188 -24.62 0.64 1.64
C LEU A 188 -24.34 -0.14 2.92
N VAL A 189 -23.65 -1.27 2.79
CA VAL A 189 -23.27 -2.11 3.92
C VAL A 189 -21.76 -2.26 3.94
N ASP A 190 -21.16 -1.94 5.08
CA ASP A 190 -19.73 -2.10 5.29
C ASP A 190 -19.43 -3.54 5.72
N GLY A 191 -18.35 -4.10 5.20
CA GLY A 191 -17.91 -5.43 5.59
C GLY A 191 -16.50 -5.74 5.08
N ALA A 192 -15.85 -6.70 5.72
CA ALA A 192 -14.55 -7.15 5.29
C ALA A 192 -14.60 -7.80 3.89
N CYS A 193 -13.48 -7.71 3.17
CA CYS A 193 -13.27 -8.46 1.94
C CYS A 193 -13.46 -9.96 2.17
N GLY A 194 -12.73 -10.53 3.14
CA GLY A 194 -12.85 -11.93 3.55
C GLY A 194 -12.34 -12.95 2.53
N SER A 195 -11.82 -12.51 1.38
CA SER A 195 -11.12 -13.37 0.42
C SER A 195 -9.86 -13.98 1.05
N GLU A 196 -9.43 -15.12 0.53
CA GLU A 196 -8.21 -15.78 1.00
C GLU A 196 -6.98 -14.89 0.79
N SER A 197 -6.15 -14.77 1.83
CA SER A 197 -4.88 -14.05 1.73
C SER A 197 -3.84 -14.94 1.07
N SER A 198 -3.05 -14.38 0.14
CA SER A 198 -1.97 -15.14 -0.49
C SER A 198 -0.68 -15.06 0.34
N PRO A 199 0.20 -16.07 0.28
CA PRO A 199 1.54 -15.97 0.85
C PRO A 199 2.29 -14.76 0.29
N ASN A 200 3.14 -14.13 1.12
CA ASN A 200 3.96 -12.95 0.77
C ASN A 200 3.17 -11.69 0.34
N ASN A 201 1.85 -11.66 0.57
CA ASN A 201 0.98 -10.52 0.22
C ASN A 201 0.50 -9.75 1.46
N ALA A 202 1.31 -9.68 2.52
CA ALA A 202 1.02 -8.93 3.75
C ALA A 202 -0.33 -9.29 4.41
N GLY A 203 -0.79 -10.53 4.27
CA GLY A 203 -2.11 -10.97 4.76
C GLY A 203 -3.30 -10.44 3.96
N LEU A 204 -3.09 -9.89 2.77
CA LEU A 204 -4.12 -9.42 1.85
C LEU A 204 -4.42 -10.46 0.76
N CYS A 205 -5.61 -10.38 0.16
CA CYS A 205 -5.88 -11.09 -1.09
C CYS A 205 -5.11 -10.42 -2.24
N LYS A 206 -4.84 -11.16 -3.33
CA LYS A 206 -4.09 -10.65 -4.49
C LYS A 206 -4.57 -9.26 -4.95
N MET A 207 -5.88 -9.09 -5.12
CA MET A 207 -6.46 -7.84 -5.60
C MET A 207 -6.12 -6.65 -4.70
N HIS A 208 -6.31 -6.77 -3.39
CA HIS A 208 -6.01 -5.68 -2.45
C HIS A 208 -4.51 -5.50 -2.23
N TYR A 209 -3.72 -6.56 -2.38
CA TYR A 209 -2.27 -6.43 -2.33
C TYR A 209 -1.73 -5.64 -3.53
N VAL A 210 -2.24 -5.93 -4.74
CA VAL A 210 -1.93 -5.14 -5.94
C VAL A 210 -2.40 -3.70 -5.78
N GLU A 211 -3.58 -3.46 -5.22
CA GLU A 211 -4.06 -2.09 -4.93
C GLU A 211 -3.14 -1.35 -3.95
N TYR A 212 -2.65 -2.03 -2.91
CA TYR A 212 -1.66 -1.49 -1.97
C TYR A 212 -0.34 -1.13 -2.68
N LEU A 213 0.25 -2.05 -3.44
CA LEU A 213 1.50 -1.80 -4.17
C LEU A 213 1.34 -0.70 -5.22
N ALA A 214 0.23 -0.69 -5.96
CA ALA A 214 -0.09 0.35 -6.93
C ALA A 214 -0.33 1.71 -6.26
N GLY A 215 -0.87 1.73 -5.04
CA GLY A 215 -0.98 2.93 -4.20
C GLY A 215 0.39 3.52 -3.87
N LEU A 216 1.35 2.68 -3.47
CA LEU A 216 2.74 3.09 -3.24
C LEU A 216 3.44 3.54 -4.55
N ALA A 217 3.15 2.87 -5.66
CA ALA A 217 3.73 3.18 -6.97
C ALA A 217 3.11 4.39 -7.67
N ARG A 218 2.10 5.03 -7.09
CA ARG A 218 1.33 6.12 -7.74
C ARG A 218 2.20 7.31 -8.16
N ALA A 219 3.27 7.60 -7.43
CA ALA A 219 4.20 8.67 -7.77
C ALA A 219 5.35 8.22 -8.71
N LEU A 220 5.38 6.95 -9.12
CA LEU A 220 6.44 6.36 -9.91
C LEU A 220 6.01 6.20 -11.37
N ASP A 221 7.00 6.17 -12.27
CA ASP A 221 6.76 5.88 -13.68
C ASP A 221 6.84 4.37 -13.95
N PRO A 222 5.74 3.71 -14.37
CA PRO A 222 5.73 2.27 -14.58
C PRO A 222 6.41 1.83 -15.88
N ILE A 223 6.90 2.74 -16.74
CA ILE A 223 7.61 2.38 -17.98
C ILE A 223 8.64 1.25 -17.82
N PRO A 224 9.48 1.19 -16.76
CA PRO A 224 10.48 0.13 -16.60
C PRO A 224 9.90 -1.29 -16.46
N ILE A 225 8.63 -1.41 -16.08
CA ILE A 225 7.92 -2.69 -15.92
C ILE A 225 6.81 -2.90 -16.97
N MET A 226 6.73 -2.02 -17.97
CA MET A 226 5.75 -2.15 -19.05
C MET A 226 6.30 -3.03 -20.17
N ASP A 227 5.44 -3.90 -20.71
CA ASP A 227 5.75 -4.68 -21.89
C ASP A 227 5.58 -3.86 -23.19
N VAL A 228 6.02 -4.44 -24.31
CA VAL A 228 5.93 -3.81 -25.63
C VAL A 228 4.48 -3.49 -26.03
N SER A 229 3.52 -4.32 -25.67
CA SER A 229 2.11 -4.15 -26.00
C SER A 229 1.50 -2.97 -25.23
N GLU A 230 1.86 -2.82 -23.96
CA GLU A 230 1.45 -1.71 -23.10
C GLU A 230 2.02 -0.38 -23.58
N LEU A 231 3.30 -0.36 -23.95
CA LEU A 231 3.95 0.85 -24.49
C LEU A 231 3.34 1.27 -25.83
N VAL A 232 3.10 0.31 -26.74
CA VAL A 232 2.37 0.56 -27.99
C VAL A 232 0.96 1.07 -27.72
N ALA A 233 0.28 0.53 -26.70
CA ALA A 233 -1.06 0.96 -26.33
C ALA A 233 -1.07 2.40 -25.79
N GLU A 234 -0.06 2.82 -25.00
CA GLU A 234 0.07 4.22 -24.55
C GLU A 234 0.20 5.21 -25.71
N LEU A 235 0.96 4.87 -26.75
CA LEU A 235 1.11 5.69 -27.95
C LEU A 235 -0.20 5.76 -28.74
N ARG A 236 -0.84 4.60 -28.98
CA ARG A 236 -2.12 4.52 -29.71
C ARG A 236 -3.24 5.29 -29.02
N ARG A 237 -3.36 5.18 -27.69
CA ARG A 237 -4.40 5.87 -26.91
C ARG A 237 -4.28 7.41 -27.00
N ARG A 238 -3.10 7.93 -27.35
CA ARG A 238 -2.84 9.36 -27.57
C ARG A 238 -2.70 9.74 -29.04
N ALA A 239 -3.07 8.84 -29.94
CA ALA A 239 -2.95 9.01 -31.38
C ALA A 239 -1.53 9.43 -31.84
N LEU A 240 -0.50 8.99 -31.10
CA LEU A 240 0.89 9.22 -31.49
C LEU A 240 1.34 8.15 -32.50
N PRO A 241 2.15 8.53 -33.50
CA PRO A 241 2.71 7.56 -34.43
C PRO A 241 3.61 6.58 -33.70
N LEU A 242 3.54 5.31 -34.11
CA LEU A 242 4.46 4.29 -33.64
C LEU A 242 5.82 4.48 -34.31
N PRO A 243 6.93 4.25 -33.59
CA PRO A 243 8.24 4.25 -34.23
C PRO A 243 8.31 3.15 -35.29
N GLU A 244 9.13 3.36 -36.31
CA GLU A 244 9.37 2.34 -37.34
C GLU A 244 10.13 1.16 -36.69
N ARG A 245 9.63 -0.06 -36.89
CA ARG A 245 10.29 -1.28 -36.43
C ARG A 245 11.16 -1.84 -37.55
N GLY A 246 12.47 -1.81 -37.35
CA GLY A 246 13.44 -2.37 -38.29
C GLY A 246 13.35 -3.90 -38.38
N PRO A 247 13.86 -4.50 -39.49
CA PRO A 247 13.82 -5.95 -39.70
C PRO A 247 14.54 -6.79 -38.63
N TRP A 248 15.46 -6.16 -37.88
CA TRP A 248 16.29 -6.80 -36.86
C TRP A 248 15.94 -6.37 -35.44
N ASP A 249 14.91 -5.53 -35.26
CA ASP A 249 14.54 -5.02 -33.95
C ASP A 249 13.80 -6.09 -33.16
N THR A 250 14.44 -6.54 -32.08
CA THR A 250 13.83 -7.42 -31.09
C THR A 250 12.77 -6.68 -30.27
N ASP A 251 11.88 -7.41 -29.60
CA ASP A 251 10.84 -6.79 -28.76
C ASP A 251 11.43 -5.85 -27.68
N PRO A 252 12.54 -6.17 -26.99
CA PRO A 252 13.17 -5.23 -26.06
C PRO A 252 13.68 -3.93 -26.70
N ILE A 253 14.25 -4.01 -27.92
CA ILE A 253 14.71 -2.83 -28.65
C ILE A 253 13.52 -1.95 -29.01
N TYR A 254 12.47 -2.55 -29.60
CA TYR A 254 11.27 -1.84 -30.00
C TYR A 254 10.49 -1.27 -28.81
N ALA A 255 10.45 -1.99 -27.69
CA ALA A 255 9.93 -1.49 -26.41
C ALA A 255 10.71 -0.27 -25.94
N GLY A 256 12.05 -0.28 -26.02
CA GLY A 256 12.89 0.89 -25.71
C GLY A 256 12.52 2.12 -26.53
N MET A 257 12.38 1.96 -27.85
CA MET A 257 11.96 3.03 -28.76
C MET A 257 10.58 3.59 -28.39
N CYS A 258 9.61 2.72 -28.10
CA CYS A 258 8.29 3.15 -27.67
C CYS A 258 8.34 3.87 -26.31
N ALA A 259 9.13 3.35 -25.36
CA ALA A 259 9.31 3.92 -24.03
C ALA A 259 9.92 5.33 -24.05
N GLU A 260 10.87 5.59 -24.96
CA GLU A 260 11.43 6.93 -25.15
C GLU A 260 10.36 7.92 -25.59
N ILE A 261 9.56 7.58 -26.60
CA ILE A 261 8.48 8.44 -27.10
C ILE A 261 7.43 8.65 -26.01
N VAL A 262 7.06 7.60 -25.28
CA VAL A 262 6.12 7.72 -24.14
C VAL A 262 6.69 8.69 -23.11
N ARG A 263 7.95 8.54 -22.69
CA ARG A 263 8.54 9.41 -21.67
C ARG A 263 8.59 10.88 -22.11
N GLU A 264 8.91 11.14 -23.37
CA GLU A 264 9.06 12.50 -23.90
C GLU A 264 7.71 13.17 -24.19
N LYS A 265 6.80 12.48 -24.87
CA LYS A 265 5.55 13.07 -25.38
C LYS A 265 4.38 12.90 -24.42
N ILE A 266 4.58 12.12 -23.37
CA ILE A 266 3.54 11.74 -22.44
C ILE A 266 4.09 11.86 -21.02
N PRO A 267 4.11 13.07 -20.45
CA PRO A 267 4.46 13.24 -19.04
C PRO A 267 3.44 12.53 -18.13
N LEU A 268 3.91 12.13 -16.95
CA LEU A 268 3.01 11.87 -15.83
C LEU A 268 2.55 13.21 -15.24
N ASP A 269 1.28 13.25 -14.83
CA ASP A 269 0.69 14.37 -14.10
C ASP A 269 1.10 14.37 -12.63
#